data_AF-A0A948I3B1-F1
#
_entry.id   AF-A0A948I3B1-F1
#
_cell.length_a   1.000
_cell.length_b   1.000
_cell.length_c   1.000
_cell.angle_alpha   90.00
_cell.angle_beta   90.00
_cell.angle_gamma   90.00
#
_symmetry.space_group_name_H-M   'P 1'
#
loop_
_entity.id
_entity.type
_entity.pdbx_description
1 polymer ?
#
loop_
_entity_poly.entity_id
_entity_poly.type
_entity_poly.pdbx_seq_one_letter_code
_entity_poly.pdbx_strand_id
1 'polypeptide(L)'
;MGGDLYSWIKALHLISVIAWMAGMLYLPRLYVYHAGVAAGSPESEVFKVMERRLLRAIINPAMGATFIFGIWLLVLYGPDIWSQGWWHAKLTFVILMTAAHGFLSRWRKDFEADRNTRST
;
A
#
# COMPACT_ATOMS: atom_id res chain seq x y z
N MET A 1 -20.85 25.65 -6.80
CA MET A 1 -20.77 24.21 -7.15
C MET A 1 -19.34 23.63 -7.04
N GLY A 2 -18.44 24.18 -6.20
CA GLY A 2 -17.06 23.67 -6.05
C GLY A 2 -16.77 22.89 -4.75
N GLY A 3 -17.63 23.02 -3.73
CA GLY A 3 -17.43 22.37 -2.43
C GLY A 3 -17.72 20.85 -2.46
N ASP A 4 -18.66 20.43 -3.30
CA ASP A 4 -19.07 19.02 -3.38
C ASP A 4 -17.97 18.17 -4.01
N LEU A 5 -17.39 18.61 -5.13
CA LEU A 5 -16.35 17.87 -5.84
C LEU A 5 -15.08 17.71 -4.98
N TYR A 6 -14.62 18.79 -4.33
CA TYR A 6 -13.47 18.73 -3.44
C TYR A 6 -13.70 17.74 -2.28
N SER A 7 -14.88 17.77 -1.66
CA SER A 7 -15.23 16.87 -0.56
C SER A 7 -15.27 15.41 -1.00
N TRP A 8 -15.82 15.13 -2.18
CA TRP A 8 -15.83 13.79 -2.78
C TRP A 8 -14.43 13.28 -3.10
N ILE A 9 -13.58 14.10 -3.74
CA ILE A 9 -12.18 13.71 -4.02
C ILE A 9 -11.43 13.46 -2.72
N LYS A 10 -11.64 14.30 -1.69
CA LYS A 10 -11.04 14.13 -0.37
C LYS A 10 -11.49 12.82 0.29
N ALA A 11 -12.77 12.48 0.19
CA ALA A 11 -13.30 11.22 0.70
C ALA A 11 -12.70 10.01 -0.04
N LEU A 12 -12.65 10.03 -1.37
CA LEU A 12 -12.07 8.97 -2.19
C LEU A 12 -10.56 8.80 -1.93
N HIS A 13 -9.83 9.90 -1.77
CA HIS A 13 -8.43 9.87 -1.34
C HIS A 13 -8.29 9.21 0.04
N LEU A 14 -9.12 9.59 1.01
CA LEU A 14 -9.05 9.00 2.35
C LEU A 14 -9.36 7.50 2.34
N ILE A 15 -10.42 7.08 1.63
CA ILE A 15 -10.80 5.66 1.50
C ILE A 15 -9.66 4.86 0.87
N SER A 16 -9.06 5.37 -0.22
CA SER A 16 -7.96 4.69 -0.90
C SER A 16 -6.70 4.60 -0.02
N VAL A 17 -6.36 5.65 0.74
CA VAL A 17 -5.25 5.63 1.71
C VAL A 17 -5.48 4.56 2.77
N ILE A 18 -6.67 4.53 3.37
CA ILE A 18 -6.98 3.56 4.42
C ILE A 18 -6.97 2.12 3.89
N ALA A 19 -7.52 1.88 2.68
CA ALA A 19 -7.46 0.57 2.04
C ALA A 19 -6.01 0.14 1.74
N TRP A 20 -5.17 1.07 1.28
CA TRP A 20 -3.76 0.82 1.03
C TRP A 20 -3.02 0.47 2.34
N MET A 21 -3.22 1.26 3.39
CA MET A 21 -2.65 1.03 4.73
C MET A 21 -3.08 -0.31 5.32
N ALA A 22 -4.38 -0.62 5.31
CA ALA A 22 -4.92 -1.85 5.86
C ALA A 22 -4.34 -3.09 5.16
N GLY A 23 -4.25 -3.05 3.83
CA GLY A 23 -3.65 -4.15 3.08
C GLY A 23 -2.16 -4.34 3.38
N MET A 24 -1.40 -3.24 3.50
CA MET A 24 0.02 -3.31 3.88
C MET A 24 0.23 -3.83 5.30
N LEU A 25 -0.64 -3.51 6.25
CA LEU A 25 -0.56 -4.03 7.62
C LEU A 25 -0.91 -5.53 7.70
N TYR A 26 -1.76 -6.02 6.79
CA TYR A 26 -2.16 -7.42 6.75
C TYR A 26 -1.09 -8.35 6.12
N LEU A 27 -0.31 -7.84 5.16
CA LEU A 27 0.74 -8.61 4.47
C LEU A 27 1.83 -9.21 5.39
N PRO A 28 2.45 -8.46 6.32
CA PRO A 28 3.45 -8.99 7.25
C PRO A 28 2.95 -10.21 8.02
N ARG A 29 1.68 -10.19 8.44
CA ARG A 29 1.07 -11.30 9.15
C ARG A 29 0.99 -12.56 8.28
N LEU A 30 0.60 -12.42 7.01
CA LEU A 30 0.62 -13.52 6.05
C LEU A 30 2.03 -14.07 5.87
N TYR A 31 3.04 -13.21 5.75
CA TYR A 31 4.43 -13.64 5.59
C TYR A 31 4.95 -14.43 6.80
N VAL A 32 4.62 -14.04 8.02
CA VAL A 32 5.01 -14.80 9.21
C VAL A 32 4.39 -16.21 9.20
N TYR A 33 3.12 -16.34 8.80
CA TYR A 33 2.50 -17.66 8.69
C TYR A 33 3.09 -18.48 7.55
N HIS A 34 3.40 -17.87 6.41
CA HIS A 34 4.02 -18.56 5.29
C HIS A 34 5.46 -19.00 5.59
N ALA A 35 6.22 -18.23 6.37
CA ALA A 35 7.58 -18.61 6.79
C ALA A 35 7.61 -19.90 7.65
N GLY A 36 6.49 -20.24 8.32
CA GLY A 36 6.35 -21.48 9.08
C GLY A 36 5.97 -22.71 8.24
N VAL A 37 5.78 -22.55 6.93
CA VAL A 37 5.33 -23.61 6.01
C VAL A 37 6.50 -24.07 5.14
N ALA A 38 6.59 -25.38 4.88
CA ALA A 38 7.61 -25.93 4.01
C ALA A 38 7.44 -25.42 2.57
N ALA A 39 8.53 -24.94 1.97
CA ALA A 39 8.53 -24.48 0.58
C ALA A 39 8.08 -25.61 -0.36
N GLY A 40 7.21 -25.27 -1.32
CA GLY A 40 6.64 -26.23 -2.27
C GLY A 40 5.54 -27.14 -1.70
N SER A 41 5.12 -26.95 -0.45
CA SER A 41 3.93 -27.63 0.07
C SER A 41 2.63 -27.07 -0.56
N PRO A 42 1.53 -27.82 -0.56
CA PRO A 42 0.23 -27.31 -1.03
C PRO A 42 -0.19 -26.02 -0.33
N GLU A 43 0.10 -25.89 0.96
CA GLU A 43 -0.19 -24.70 1.77
C GLU A 43 0.65 -23.50 1.32
N SER A 44 1.94 -23.70 0.99
CA SER A 44 2.81 -22.63 0.47
C SER A 44 2.26 -22.04 -0.83
N GLU A 45 1.77 -22.88 -1.75
CA GLU A 45 1.17 -22.42 -3.00
C GLU A 45 -0.13 -21.60 -2.76
N VAL A 46 -0.93 -22.00 -1.78
CA VAL A 46 -2.11 -21.22 -1.37
C VAL A 46 -1.69 -19.86 -0.83
N PHE A 47 -0.69 -19.78 0.04
CA PHE A 47 -0.15 -18.50 0.54
C PHE A 47 0.37 -17.61 -0.58
N LYS A 48 1.14 -18.16 -1.54
CA LYS A 48 1.64 -17.42 -2.71
C LYS A 48 0.50 -16.80 -3.53
N VAL A 49 -0.65 -17.49 -3.66
CA VAL A 49 -1.84 -16.95 -4.34
C VAL A 49 -2.50 -15.85 -3.51
N MET A 50 -2.69 -16.06 -2.20
CA MET A 50 -3.30 -15.08 -1.30
C MET A 50 -2.51 -13.77 -1.26
N GLU A 51 -1.19 -13.85 -1.05
CA GLU A 51 -0.30 -12.69 -1.03
C GLU A 51 -0.30 -11.94 -2.35
N ARG A 52 -0.29 -12.67 -3.48
CA ARG A 52 -0.33 -12.09 -4.83
C ARG A 52 -1.63 -11.34 -5.07
N ARG A 53 -2.77 -11.95 -4.73
CA ARG A 53 -4.10 -11.34 -4.87
C ARG A 53 -4.22 -10.11 -4.00
N LEU A 54 -3.83 -10.20 -2.73
CA LEU A 54 -3.84 -9.07 -1.83
C LEU A 54 -2.98 -7.90 -2.36
N LEU A 55 -1.74 -8.17 -2.77
CA LEU A 55 -0.85 -7.13 -3.26
C LEU A 55 -1.32 -6.54 -4.59
N ARG A 56 -1.58 -7.37 -5.61
CA ARG A 56 -1.90 -6.88 -6.96
C ARG A 56 -3.35 -6.43 -7.13
N ALA A 57 -4.31 -7.09 -6.49
CA ALA A 57 -5.73 -6.80 -6.69
C ALA A 57 -6.29 -5.77 -5.70
N ILE A 58 -5.67 -5.59 -4.53
CA ILE A 58 -6.18 -4.66 -3.50
C ILE A 58 -5.18 -3.52 -3.26
N ILE A 59 -3.95 -3.85 -2.87
CA ILE A 59 -2.97 -2.84 -2.41
C ILE A 59 -2.50 -1.95 -3.56
N ASN A 60 -2.11 -2.53 -4.69
CA ASN A 60 -1.64 -1.77 -5.85
C ASN A 60 -2.69 -0.78 -6.42
N PRO A 61 -3.96 -1.18 -6.66
CA PRO A 61 -4.96 -0.24 -7.13
C PRO A 61 -5.32 0.81 -6.07
N ALA A 62 -5.34 0.45 -4.78
CA ALA A 62 -5.55 1.41 -3.70
C ALA A 62 -4.42 2.46 -3.62
N MET A 63 -3.17 2.02 -3.78
CA MET A 63 -2.01 2.91 -3.89
C MET A 63 -2.13 3.84 -5.10
N GLY A 64 -2.45 3.29 -6.28
CA GLY A 64 -2.64 4.09 -7.50
C GLY A 64 -3.73 5.16 -7.34
N ALA A 65 -4.89 4.77 -6.80
CA ALA A 65 -5.99 5.70 -6.50
C ALA A 65 -5.57 6.77 -5.48
N THR A 66 -4.82 6.39 -4.44
CA THR A 66 -4.29 7.33 -3.44
C THR A 66 -3.44 8.42 -4.09
N PHE A 67 -2.53 8.05 -4.99
CA PHE A 67 -1.69 9.01 -5.70
C PHE A 67 -2.49 9.88 -6.67
N ILE A 68 -3.39 9.29 -7.45
CA ILE A 68 -4.23 10.04 -8.40
C ILE A 68 -5.05 11.09 -7.66
N PHE A 69 -5.80 10.71 -6.62
CA PHE A 69 -6.62 11.66 -5.86
C PHE A 69 -5.78 12.62 -5.02
N GLY A 70 -4.61 12.19 -4.53
CA GLY A 70 -3.68 13.04 -3.79
C GLY A 70 -3.10 14.16 -4.65
N ILE A 71 -2.67 13.84 -5.87
CA ILE A 71 -2.19 14.83 -6.85
C ILE A 71 -3.34 15.74 -7.28
N TRP A 72 -4.54 15.20 -7.49
CA TRP A 72 -5.70 16.03 -7.83
C TRP A 72 -6.02 17.03 -6.72
N LEU A 73 -6.02 16.61 -5.45
CA LEU A 73 -6.20 17.53 -4.32
C LEU A 73 -5.10 18.60 -4.24
N LEU A 74 -3.85 18.23 -4.55
CA LEU A 74 -2.74 19.18 -4.59
C LEU A 74 -2.97 20.28 -5.63
N VAL A 75 -3.42 19.91 -6.83
CA VAL A 75 -3.77 20.87 -7.89
C VAL A 75 -4.94 21.76 -7.47
N LEU A 76 -5.95 21.22 -6.80
CA LEU A 76 -7.11 22.00 -6.33
C LEU A 76 -6.77 22.97 -5.18
N TYR A 77 -5.79 22.64 -4.34
CA TYR A 77 -5.35 23.50 -3.24
C TYR A 77 -4.50 24.68 -3.70
N GLY A 78 -3.73 24.52 -4.78
CA GLY A 78 -2.83 25.55 -5.29
C GLY A 78 -1.49 25.65 -4.55
N PRO A 79 -0.66 26.65 -4.90
CA PRO A 79 0.75 26.73 -4.47
C PRO A 79 0.96 27.09 -3.00
N ASP A 80 -0.04 27.69 -2.33
CA ASP A 80 0.11 28.14 -0.94
C ASP A 80 0.35 26.98 0.04
N ILE A 81 -0.03 25.75 -0.32
CA ILE A 81 0.16 24.55 0.51
C ILE A 81 1.63 24.24 0.81
N TRP A 82 2.56 24.67 -0.05
CA TRP A 82 4.00 24.45 0.14
C TRP A 82 4.58 25.23 1.33
N SER A 83 3.90 26.31 1.74
CA SER A 83 4.25 27.09 2.94
C SER A 83 3.78 26.43 4.24
N GLN A 84 2.92 25.41 4.17
CA GLN A 84 2.32 24.79 5.35
C GLN A 84 3.14 23.61 5.85
N GLY A 85 3.67 23.70 7.08
CA GLY A 85 4.55 22.67 7.66
C GLY A 85 3.95 21.26 7.71
N TRP A 86 2.64 21.13 7.93
CA TRP A 86 1.96 19.83 7.97
C TRP A 86 1.97 19.10 6.62
N TRP A 87 2.05 19.84 5.51
CA TRP A 87 2.12 19.26 4.16
C TRP A 87 3.43 18.48 3.97
N HIS A 88 4.55 19.06 4.43
CA HIS A 88 5.85 18.39 4.40
C HIS A 88 5.83 17.10 5.21
N ALA A 89 5.28 17.14 6.43
CA ALA A 89 5.12 15.95 7.26
C ALA A 89 4.27 14.88 6.56
N LYS A 90 3.12 15.26 5.95
CA LYS A 90 2.28 14.35 5.19
C LYS A 90 3.03 13.71 4.03
N LEU A 91 3.80 14.49 3.27
CA LEU A 91 4.59 13.98 2.15
C LEU A 91 5.66 12.99 2.61
N THR A 92 6.35 13.29 3.72
CA THR A 92 7.30 12.36 4.35
C THR A 92 6.64 11.03 4.68
N PHE A 93 5.45 11.04 5.28
CA PHE A 93 4.73 9.79 5.57
C PHE A 93 4.34 9.01 4.32
N VAL A 94 3.90 9.70 3.26
CA VAL A 94 3.59 9.04 1.97
C VAL A 94 4.84 8.35 1.41
N ILE A 95 6.00 9.02 1.42
CA ILE A 95 7.27 8.45 0.94
C ILE A 95 7.66 7.22 1.77
N LEU A 96 7.61 7.31 3.10
CA LEU A 96 7.91 6.17 3.99
C LEU A 96 6.97 5.00 3.72
N MET A 97 5.70 5.27 3.49
CA MET A 97 4.69 4.26 3.22
C MET A 97 4.90 3.59 1.85
N THR A 98 5.28 4.35 0.82
CA THR A 98 5.68 3.81 -0.49
C THR A 98 6.94 2.95 -0.37
N ALA A 99 7.93 3.37 0.42
CA ALA A 99 9.13 2.57 0.66
C ALA A 99 8.77 1.24 1.35
N ALA A 100 7.93 1.29 2.39
CA ALA A 100 7.40 0.10 3.07
C ALA A 100 6.67 -0.85 2.10
N HIS A 101 5.80 -0.32 1.23
CA HIS A 101 5.14 -1.10 0.18
C HIS A 101 6.17 -1.80 -0.73
N GLY A 102 7.25 -1.11 -1.11
CA GLY A 102 8.33 -1.67 -1.92
C GLY A 102 9.02 -2.87 -1.24
N PHE A 103 9.31 -2.77 0.06
CA PHE A 103 9.86 -3.88 0.83
C PHE A 103 8.91 -5.08 0.90
N LEU A 104 7.62 -4.86 1.16
CA LEU A 104 6.61 -5.94 1.16
C LEU A 104 6.51 -6.61 -0.21
N SER A 105 6.46 -5.82 -1.29
CA SER A 105 6.44 -6.34 -2.66
C SER A 105 7.67 -7.22 -2.97
N ARG A 106 8.84 -6.82 -2.46
CA ARG A 106 10.07 -7.62 -2.58
C ARG A 106 9.95 -8.95 -1.84
N TRP A 107 9.55 -8.95 -0.58
CA TRP A 107 9.40 -10.19 0.20
C TRP A 107 8.42 -11.16 -0.44
N ARG A 108 7.29 -10.67 -0.96
CA ARG A 108 6.34 -11.51 -1.73
C ARG A 108 6.99 -12.19 -2.94
N LYS A 109 7.89 -11.51 -3.64
CA LYS A 109 8.64 -12.10 -4.78
C LYS A 109 9.66 -13.12 -4.31
N ASP A 110 10.27 -12.92 -3.14
CA ASP A 110 11.21 -13.86 -2.56
C ASP A 110 10.51 -15.15 -2.10
N PHE A 111 9.31 -15.05 -1.50
CA PHE A 111 8.43 -16.19 -1.20
C PHE A 111 7.97 -16.90 -2.48
N GLU A 112 7.56 -16.16 -3.53
CA GLU A 112 7.16 -16.78 -4.80
C GLU A 112 8.30 -17.57 -5.45
N ALA A 113 9.54 -17.11 -5.30
CA ALA A 113 10.72 -17.76 -5.86
C ALA A 113 11.32 -18.84 -4.94
N ASP A 114 10.68 -19.16 -3.81
CA ASP A 114 11.17 -20.10 -2.79
C ASP A 114 12.59 -19.75 -2.28
N ARG A 115 12.97 -18.47 -2.35
CA ARG A 115 14.28 -17.96 -1.90
C ARG A 115 14.24 -17.35 -0.51
N ASN A 116 13.14 -17.51 0.23
CA ASN A 116 13.07 -16.95 1.56
C ASN A 116 14.03 -17.70 2.50
N THR A 117 15.08 -17.00 2.93
CA THR A 117 16.11 -17.50 3.84
C THR A 117 15.84 -17.13 5.30
N ARG A 118 14.74 -16.41 5.58
CA ARG A 118 14.37 -15.99 6.92
C ARG A 118 13.39 -16.98 7.54
N SER A 119 13.86 -17.69 8.56
CA SER A 119 13.00 -18.45 9.47
C SER A 119 12.36 -17.52 10.51
N THR A 120 11.25 -17.97 11.09
CA THR A 120 10.60 -17.36 12.25
C THR A 120 11.53 -17.27 13.45
#